data_AF-A0A957PPF6-F1
#
_entry.id   AF-A0A957PPF6-F1
#
_cell.length_a   1.000
_cell.length_b   1.000
_cell.length_c   1.000
_cell.angle_alpha   90.00
_cell.angle_beta   90.00
_cell.angle_gamma   90.00
#
_symmetry.space_group_name_H-M   'P 1'
#
loop_
_entity.id
_entity.type
_entity.pdbx_description
1 polymer ?
#
loop_
_entity_poly.entity_id
_entity_poly.type
_entity_poly.pdbx_seq_one_letter_code
_entity_poly.pdbx_strand_id
1 'polypeptide(L)'
;MQKSSHPLSRESRLAMDQARRIANDNKQPSINSLMILLALLQIKNSRVQHVLQTLNVRVDNLASRLVATIKLESKENTQNQESADVTAESTSVLAAAFAEMQSANRTSVDELDLLLGMLEQPESKAGNILFQYQITAEAVRGRVDAARKTPVTNNSFVNEKGFLKRAFRNGISPIFISLILFTIAMAAFLWLGIGNNPRVFMIAFIMGGWIVSVALHEFGHALAAFWGGDESVEEKGYLTLNPLKYSNPFLSIILPVLFLLMGGIGFPGGAVYINIYALRKPTYRSLVSMAGPLANLIIAILLIAPFKYFPFYLVFSFTSESFLKAIAFLAFLQITAITINLLPIPGLDGFGILEPYLPPELVGFAQSVRPFGFMILYLLVFVDSPISDMFWSSIWTITSFLAPDLVYYANEGLRLFLNL
;
A
#
# COMPACT_ATOMS: atom_id res chain seq x y z
N MET A 1 21.36 21.20 -43.68
CA MET A 1 21.27 20.59 -42.34
C MET A 1 21.01 19.10 -42.53
N GLN A 2 22.01 18.28 -42.21
CA GLN A 2 22.07 16.87 -42.58
C GLN A 2 21.19 16.05 -41.62
N LYS A 3 20.08 15.50 -42.13
CA LYS A 3 19.26 14.50 -41.42
C LYS A 3 20.14 13.27 -41.19
N SER A 4 20.74 13.13 -40.01
CA SER A 4 21.50 11.94 -39.65
C SER A 4 20.54 10.80 -39.34
N SER A 5 19.99 10.17 -40.37
CA SER A 5 19.22 8.95 -40.22
C SER A 5 20.20 7.80 -39.91
N HIS A 6 20.66 7.73 -38.67
CA HIS A 6 21.45 6.61 -38.19
C HIS A 6 20.59 5.32 -38.29
N PRO A 7 21.14 4.21 -38.81
CA PRO A 7 20.37 2.98 -38.99
C PRO A 7 19.99 2.39 -37.64
N LEU A 8 18.71 2.51 -37.26
CA LEU A 8 18.14 1.87 -36.08
C LEU A 8 17.74 0.41 -36.41
N SER A 9 17.92 -0.50 -35.45
CA SER A 9 17.37 -1.85 -35.54
C SER A 9 15.84 -1.83 -35.64
N ARG A 10 15.22 -2.97 -35.99
CA ARG A 10 13.76 -3.08 -36.04
C ARG A 10 13.12 -2.74 -34.69
N GLU A 11 13.69 -3.26 -33.62
CA GLU A 11 13.24 -3.10 -32.23
C GLU A 11 13.42 -1.65 -31.76
N SER A 12 14.58 -1.05 -32.03
CA SER A 12 14.84 0.36 -31.74
C SER A 12 13.86 1.29 -32.47
N ARG A 13 13.50 0.98 -33.72
CA ARG A 13 12.45 1.72 -34.45
C ARG A 13 11.08 1.58 -33.78
N LEU A 14 10.69 0.37 -33.39
CA LEU A 14 9.43 0.13 -32.67
C LEU A 14 9.37 0.88 -31.34
N ALA A 15 10.49 0.94 -30.61
CA ALA A 15 10.60 1.72 -29.39
C ALA A 15 10.45 3.22 -29.65
N MET A 16 11.08 3.76 -30.70
CA MET A 16 10.95 5.18 -31.07
C MET A 16 9.52 5.54 -31.50
N ASP A 17 8.86 4.66 -32.26
CA ASP A 17 7.45 4.85 -32.64
C ASP A 17 6.52 4.81 -31.42
N GLN A 18 6.78 3.93 -30.45
CA GLN A 18 6.05 3.86 -29.20
C GLN A 18 6.32 5.10 -28.31
N ALA A 19 7.55 5.57 -28.23
CA ALA A 19 7.91 6.79 -27.52
C ALA A 19 7.15 8.00 -28.08
N ARG A 20 6.98 8.07 -29.41
CA ARG A 20 6.16 9.08 -30.08
C ARG A 20 4.67 8.98 -29.69
N ARG A 21 4.13 7.77 -29.58
CA ARG A 21 2.75 7.56 -29.07
C ARG A 21 2.61 8.04 -27.63
N ILE A 22 3.57 7.67 -26.75
CA ILE A 22 3.59 8.10 -25.35
C ILE A 22 3.65 9.64 -25.26
N ALA A 23 4.46 10.30 -26.09
CA ALA A 23 4.51 11.77 -26.16
C ALA A 23 3.15 12.37 -26.50
N ASN A 24 2.51 11.87 -27.57
CA ASN A 24 1.20 12.32 -28.02
C ASN A 24 0.10 12.11 -26.96
N ASP A 25 0.06 10.93 -26.33
CA ASP A 25 -0.91 10.59 -25.29
C ASP A 25 -0.79 11.49 -24.06
N ASN A 26 0.44 11.95 -23.76
CA ASN A 26 0.73 12.87 -22.67
C ASN A 26 0.78 14.35 -23.12
N LYS A 27 0.33 14.65 -24.34
CA LYS A 27 0.30 16.01 -24.92
C LYS A 27 1.65 16.74 -24.86
N GLN A 28 2.75 16.01 -24.95
CA GLN A 28 4.09 16.60 -24.95
C GLN A 28 4.55 16.93 -26.38
N PRO A 29 5.21 18.08 -26.59
CA PRO A 29 5.59 18.53 -27.93
C PRO A 29 6.76 17.77 -28.55
N SER A 30 7.61 17.16 -27.73
CA SER A 30 8.87 16.53 -28.14
C SER A 30 9.08 15.18 -27.44
N ILE A 31 9.87 14.30 -28.08
CA ILE A 31 10.24 13.00 -27.49
C ILE A 31 11.46 13.21 -26.62
N ASN A 32 11.34 12.88 -25.34
CA ASN A 32 12.45 12.93 -24.39
C ASN A 32 13.00 11.53 -24.04
N SER A 33 14.12 11.48 -23.33
CA SER A 33 14.83 10.25 -22.99
C SER A 33 13.99 9.31 -22.11
N LEU A 34 13.10 9.86 -21.26
CA LEU A 34 12.18 9.09 -20.41
C LEU A 34 11.21 8.26 -21.22
N MET A 35 10.66 8.84 -22.30
CA MET A 35 9.72 8.16 -23.19
C MET A 35 10.39 7.05 -23.99
N ILE A 36 11.63 7.28 -24.42
CA ILE A 36 12.44 6.28 -25.13
C ILE A 36 12.72 5.10 -24.18
N LEU A 37 13.17 5.38 -22.95
CA LEU A 37 13.40 4.34 -21.95
C LEU A 37 12.11 3.58 -21.63
N LEU A 38 11.01 4.29 -21.36
CA LEU A 38 9.72 3.66 -21.08
C LEU A 38 9.25 2.77 -22.24
N ALA A 39 9.42 3.21 -23.49
CA ALA A 39 9.08 2.42 -24.66
C ALA A 39 9.91 1.13 -24.75
N LEU A 40 11.23 1.20 -24.48
CA LEU A 40 12.11 0.03 -24.43
C LEU A 40 11.70 -0.95 -23.31
N LEU A 41 11.24 -0.44 -22.17
CA LEU A 41 10.73 -1.26 -21.07
C LEU A 41 9.33 -1.81 -21.31
N GLN A 42 8.54 -1.26 -22.25
CA GLN A 42 7.20 -1.77 -22.56
C GLN A 42 7.21 -2.87 -23.63
N ILE A 43 8.30 -3.02 -24.39
CA ILE A 43 8.46 -4.12 -25.35
C ILE A 43 8.50 -5.44 -24.58
N LYS A 44 7.55 -6.35 -24.83
CA LYS A 44 7.49 -7.64 -24.13
C LYS A 44 8.76 -8.47 -24.40
N ASN A 45 9.42 -8.90 -23.33
CA ASN A 45 10.66 -9.67 -23.37
C ASN A 45 11.79 -8.94 -24.12
N SER A 46 11.92 -7.62 -23.93
CA SER A 46 13.03 -6.85 -24.50
C SER A 46 14.38 -7.23 -23.88
N ARG A 47 15.47 -7.02 -24.62
CA ARG A 47 16.82 -7.32 -24.12
C ARG A 47 17.18 -6.39 -22.97
N VAL A 48 16.67 -5.16 -23.01
CA VAL A 48 16.78 -4.18 -21.93
C VAL A 48 16.13 -4.70 -20.64
N GLN A 49 14.91 -5.25 -20.70
CA GLN A 49 14.28 -5.89 -19.53
C GLN A 49 15.17 -6.98 -18.94
N HIS A 50 15.72 -7.84 -19.80
CA HIS A 50 16.55 -8.96 -19.36
C HIS A 50 17.83 -8.48 -18.66
N VAL A 51 18.57 -7.53 -19.26
CA VAL A 51 19.79 -6.97 -18.63
C VAL A 51 19.47 -6.34 -17.29
N LEU A 52 18.43 -5.52 -17.22
CA LEU A 52 18.03 -4.87 -15.97
C LEU A 52 17.64 -5.91 -14.90
N GLN A 53 16.91 -6.96 -15.25
CA GLN A 53 16.59 -8.05 -14.32
C GLN A 53 17.85 -8.77 -13.81
N THR A 54 18.84 -9.01 -14.67
CA THR A 54 20.13 -9.60 -14.24
C THR A 54 20.99 -8.67 -13.38
N LEU A 55 20.67 -7.37 -13.34
CA LEU A 55 21.24 -6.38 -12.42
C LEU A 55 20.39 -6.23 -11.15
N ASN A 56 19.44 -7.14 -10.92
CA ASN A 56 18.49 -7.09 -9.82
C ASN A 56 17.60 -5.82 -9.82
N VAL A 57 17.43 -5.20 -10.99
CA VAL A 57 16.54 -4.05 -11.18
C VAL A 57 15.15 -4.56 -11.51
N ARG A 58 14.16 -4.16 -10.71
CA ARG A 58 12.75 -4.44 -10.98
C ARG A 58 12.24 -3.49 -12.05
N VAL A 59 12.19 -3.99 -13.29
CA VAL A 59 11.78 -3.23 -14.50
C VAL A 59 10.40 -2.58 -14.33
N ASP A 60 9.47 -3.26 -13.66
CA ASP A 60 8.15 -2.70 -13.37
C ASP A 60 8.23 -1.41 -12.54
N ASN A 61 9.01 -1.40 -11.45
CA ASN A 61 9.17 -0.23 -10.57
C ASN A 61 9.80 0.95 -11.33
N LEU A 62 10.82 0.65 -12.15
CA LEU A 62 11.46 1.65 -13.02
C LEU A 62 10.45 2.22 -14.02
N ALA A 63 9.66 1.38 -14.70
CA ALA A 63 8.63 1.81 -15.63
C ALA A 63 7.54 2.66 -14.95
N SER A 64 7.06 2.26 -13.77
CA SER A 64 6.10 3.02 -12.95
C SER A 64 6.63 4.42 -12.62
N ARG A 65 7.91 4.51 -12.24
CA ARG A 65 8.56 5.80 -11.95
C ARG A 65 8.63 6.69 -13.19
N LEU A 66 9.01 6.13 -14.34
CA LEU A 66 9.06 6.86 -15.61
C LEU A 66 7.69 7.40 -16.01
N VAL A 67 6.63 6.58 -15.90
CA VAL A 67 5.25 7.02 -16.18
C VAL A 67 4.84 8.18 -15.26
N ALA A 68 5.15 8.09 -13.96
CA ALA A 68 4.84 9.15 -13.01
C ALA A 68 5.56 10.46 -13.36
N THR A 69 6.86 10.39 -13.67
CA THR A 69 7.65 11.56 -14.08
C THR A 69 7.13 12.18 -15.38
N ILE A 70 6.85 11.37 -16.41
CA ILE A 70 6.30 11.85 -17.70
C ILE A 70 4.95 12.56 -17.50
N LYS A 71 4.08 12.02 -16.63
CA LYS A 71 2.78 12.64 -16.31
C LYS A 71 2.95 13.94 -15.53
N LEU A 72 3.93 14.06 -14.65
CA LEU A 72 4.23 15.32 -13.95
C LEU A 72 4.68 16.40 -14.95
N GLU A 73 5.62 16.06 -15.83
CA GLU A 73 6.12 16.98 -16.86
C GLU A 73 5.02 17.46 -17.82
N SER A 74 4.07 16.58 -18.16
CA SER A 74 2.94 16.97 -19.03
C SER A 74 2.08 18.10 -18.44
N LYS A 75 2.02 18.21 -17.11
CA LYS A 75 1.24 19.25 -16.43
C LYS A 75 1.98 20.58 -16.40
N GLU A 76 3.29 20.55 -16.26
CA GLU A 76 4.15 21.74 -16.21
C GLU A 76 4.34 22.37 -17.60
N ASN A 77 4.40 21.56 -18.67
CA ASN A 77 4.70 22.03 -20.03
C ASN A 77 3.50 22.54 -20.85
N THR A 78 2.34 22.80 -20.24
CA THR A 78 1.13 23.25 -20.96
C THR A 78 1.28 24.66 -21.60
N GLN A 79 2.37 25.38 -21.36
CA GLN A 79 2.53 26.79 -21.79
C GLN A 79 3.45 27.05 -23.00
N ASN A 80 4.25 26.12 -23.50
CA ASN A 80 5.15 26.40 -24.65
C ASN A 80 4.96 25.37 -25.79
N GLN A 81 4.30 25.82 -26.86
CA GLN A 81 4.10 25.04 -28.09
C GLN A 81 5.19 25.35 -29.11
N GLU A 82 6.17 24.46 -29.24
CA GLU A 82 6.96 24.30 -30.48
C GLU A 82 7.13 22.81 -30.80
N SER A 83 6.99 22.47 -32.07
CA SER A 83 6.65 21.14 -32.58
C SER A 83 7.81 20.14 -32.66
N ALA A 84 7.51 18.89 -32.28
CA ALA A 84 7.85 17.64 -32.96
C ALA A 84 9.30 17.41 -33.41
N ASP A 85 10.27 17.69 -32.54
CA ASP A 85 11.63 17.17 -32.67
C ASP A 85 12.08 16.44 -31.40
N VAL A 86 13.10 15.60 -31.51
CA VAL A 86 13.73 14.92 -30.36
C VAL A 86 14.40 15.99 -29.48
N THR A 87 14.24 15.93 -28.14
CA THR A 87 14.85 16.96 -27.27
C THR A 87 16.37 17.00 -27.43
N ALA A 88 17.00 18.16 -27.20
CA ALA A 88 18.47 18.30 -27.29
C ALA A 88 19.21 17.23 -26.46
N GLU A 89 18.71 16.96 -25.26
CA GLU A 89 19.17 15.91 -24.37
C GLU A 89 19.04 14.50 -24.99
N SER A 90 17.92 14.21 -25.63
CA SER A 90 17.68 12.92 -26.29
C SER A 90 18.54 12.77 -27.55
N THR A 91 18.88 13.87 -28.23
CA THR A 91 19.85 13.89 -29.33
C THR A 91 21.24 13.51 -28.82
N SER A 92 21.66 14.01 -27.66
CA SER A 92 22.92 13.58 -27.00
C SER A 92 22.91 12.10 -26.64
N VAL A 93 21.79 11.59 -26.10
CA VAL A 93 21.61 10.15 -25.81
C VAL A 93 21.73 9.30 -27.07
N LEU A 94 21.10 9.72 -28.18
CA LEU A 94 21.17 9.00 -29.46
C LEU A 94 22.58 9.04 -30.06
N ALA A 95 23.30 10.15 -29.92
CA ALA A 95 24.69 10.26 -30.34
C ALA A 95 25.61 9.32 -29.53
N ALA A 96 25.41 9.24 -28.22
CA ALA A 96 26.14 8.30 -27.36
C ALA A 96 25.83 6.83 -27.72
N ALA A 97 24.57 6.50 -27.97
CA ALA A 97 24.17 5.17 -28.44
C ALA A 97 24.82 4.80 -29.79
N PHE A 98 24.96 5.78 -30.70
CA PHE A 98 25.64 5.58 -31.98
C PHE A 98 27.14 5.37 -31.81
N ALA A 99 27.79 6.06 -30.87
CA ALA A 99 29.20 5.83 -30.55
C ALA A 99 29.42 4.40 -30.00
N GLU A 100 28.53 3.90 -29.14
CA GLU A 100 28.57 2.53 -28.62
C GLU A 100 28.34 1.47 -29.72
N MET A 101 27.49 1.79 -30.71
CA MET A 101 27.31 0.94 -31.88
C MET A 101 28.59 0.86 -32.73
N GLN A 102 29.26 1.99 -32.97
CA GLN A 102 30.51 2.03 -33.73
C GLN A 102 31.66 1.32 -33.03
N SER A 103 31.83 1.52 -31.72
CA SER A 103 32.89 0.87 -30.93
C SER A 103 32.75 -0.65 -30.94
N ALA A 104 31.51 -1.16 -31.01
CA ALA A 104 31.19 -2.57 -31.14
C ALA A 104 31.19 -3.09 -32.59
N ASN A 105 31.60 -2.27 -33.58
CA ASN A 105 31.63 -2.59 -35.01
C ASN A 105 30.31 -3.15 -35.58
N ARG A 106 29.18 -2.56 -35.18
CA ARG A 106 27.84 -2.97 -35.64
C ARG A 106 27.25 -1.98 -36.66
N THR A 107 26.31 -2.48 -37.45
CA THR A 107 25.70 -1.77 -38.58
C THR A 107 24.40 -1.06 -38.24
N SER A 108 23.84 -1.30 -37.05
CA SER A 108 22.61 -0.63 -36.58
C SER A 108 22.56 -0.52 -35.06
N VAL A 109 21.97 0.57 -34.56
CA VAL A 109 21.75 0.82 -33.12
C VAL A 109 20.60 -0.03 -32.60
N ASP A 110 20.88 -0.92 -31.63
CA ASP A 110 19.90 -1.81 -30.98
C ASP A 110 19.38 -1.26 -29.64
N GLU A 111 18.46 -1.98 -29.00
CA GLU A 111 17.84 -1.58 -27.72
C GLU A 111 18.86 -1.34 -26.60
N LEU A 112 19.95 -2.13 -26.59
CA LEU A 112 20.97 -2.07 -25.54
C LEU A 112 21.90 -0.87 -25.76
N ASP A 113 22.13 -0.49 -27.01
CA ASP A 113 22.89 0.73 -27.34
C ASP A 113 22.16 1.98 -26.89
N LEU A 114 20.83 2.00 -27.06
CA LEU A 114 19.99 3.08 -26.54
C LEU A 114 20.06 3.17 -25.02
N LEU A 115 20.01 2.02 -24.31
CA LEU A 115 20.18 1.97 -22.86
C LEU A 115 21.58 2.47 -22.44
N LEU A 116 22.64 2.02 -23.10
CA LEU A 116 24.01 2.44 -22.82
C LEU A 116 24.21 3.93 -23.10
N GLY A 117 23.65 4.45 -24.19
CA GLY A 117 23.65 5.88 -24.50
C GLY A 117 22.98 6.73 -23.42
N MET A 118 21.92 6.22 -22.77
CA MET A 118 21.29 6.90 -21.63
C MET A 118 22.19 6.89 -20.39
N LEU A 119 22.91 5.79 -20.14
CA LEU A 119 23.80 5.64 -18.99
C LEU A 119 25.07 6.48 -19.12
N GLU A 120 25.57 6.70 -20.34
CA GLU A 120 26.70 7.59 -20.64
C GLU A 120 26.32 9.07 -20.61
N GLN A 121 25.03 9.39 -20.50
CA GLN A 121 24.51 10.75 -20.41
C GLN A 121 23.74 10.92 -19.07
N PRO A 122 24.42 11.00 -17.92
CA PRO A 122 23.77 11.11 -16.61
C PRO A 122 22.98 12.40 -16.43
N GLU A 123 23.31 13.45 -17.20
CA GLU A 123 22.56 14.71 -17.28
C GLU A 123 21.24 14.57 -18.04
N SER A 124 21.04 13.45 -18.74
CA SER A 124 19.75 13.11 -19.34
C SER A 124 18.74 12.70 -18.25
N LYS A 125 17.46 13.02 -18.42
CA LYS A 125 16.38 12.65 -17.50
C LYS A 125 16.32 11.14 -17.27
N ALA A 126 16.44 10.33 -18.33
CA ALA A 126 16.52 8.89 -18.22
C ALA A 126 17.82 8.44 -17.55
N GLY A 127 18.97 9.01 -17.92
CA GLY A 127 20.26 8.73 -17.31
C GLY A 127 20.28 9.02 -15.80
N ASN A 128 19.72 10.15 -15.39
CA ASN A 128 19.59 10.56 -14.00
C ASN A 128 18.75 9.56 -13.19
N ILE A 129 17.61 9.11 -13.75
CA ILE A 129 16.78 8.08 -13.10
C ILE A 129 17.55 6.76 -13.03
N LEU A 130 18.17 6.30 -14.11
CA LEU A 130 18.95 5.05 -14.12
C LEU A 130 20.11 5.11 -13.09
N PHE A 131 20.78 6.25 -12.98
CA PHE A 131 21.83 6.50 -11.98
C PHE A 131 21.30 6.40 -10.55
N GLN A 132 20.10 6.92 -10.27
CA GLN A 132 19.47 6.79 -8.95
C GLN A 132 19.08 5.35 -8.60
N TYR A 133 18.88 4.49 -9.61
CA TYR A 133 18.74 3.04 -9.43
C TYR A 133 20.10 2.33 -9.31
N GLN A 134 21.21 3.07 -9.23
CA GLN A 134 22.58 2.55 -9.17
C GLN A 134 22.96 1.70 -10.39
N ILE A 135 22.32 1.96 -11.54
CA ILE A 135 22.61 1.28 -12.80
C ILE A 135 23.75 2.03 -13.46
N THR A 136 24.86 1.34 -13.73
CA THR A 136 26.04 1.92 -14.39
C THR A 136 26.23 1.32 -15.79
N ALA A 137 26.82 2.10 -16.70
CA ALA A 137 27.14 1.64 -18.05
C ALA A 137 28.06 0.41 -18.03
N GLU A 138 29.04 0.38 -17.12
CA GLU A 138 29.96 -0.74 -16.94
C GLU A 138 29.24 -2.04 -16.54
N ALA A 139 28.31 -1.96 -15.58
CA ALA A 139 27.55 -3.12 -15.12
C ALA A 139 26.64 -3.69 -16.23
N VAL A 140 26.10 -2.82 -17.10
CA VAL A 140 25.33 -3.18 -18.28
C VAL A 140 26.22 -3.81 -19.35
N ARG A 141 27.37 -3.20 -19.70
CA ARG A 141 28.33 -3.73 -20.70
C ARG A 141 28.74 -5.17 -20.40
N GLY A 142 29.00 -5.49 -19.12
CA GLY A 142 29.33 -6.86 -18.69
C GLY A 142 28.25 -7.91 -18.92
N ARG A 143 27.03 -7.52 -19.29
CA ARG A 143 25.86 -8.40 -19.53
C ARG A 143 25.31 -8.32 -20.96
N VAL A 144 25.82 -7.42 -21.79
CA VAL A 144 25.33 -7.18 -23.16
C VAL A 144 25.44 -8.44 -24.03
N ASP A 145 26.58 -9.12 -24.01
CA ASP A 145 26.82 -10.28 -24.88
C ASP A 145 25.93 -11.47 -24.52
N ALA A 146 25.61 -11.63 -23.23
CA ALA A 146 24.67 -12.64 -22.77
C ALA A 146 23.23 -12.28 -23.20
N ALA A 147 22.82 -11.02 -23.01
CA ALA A 147 21.47 -10.57 -23.33
C ALA A 147 21.17 -10.51 -24.83
N ARG A 148 22.19 -10.32 -25.68
CA ARG A 148 22.02 -10.37 -27.15
C ARG A 148 21.74 -11.78 -27.68
N LYS A 149 22.04 -12.82 -26.91
CA LYS A 149 21.73 -14.22 -27.26
C LYS A 149 20.30 -14.61 -26.90
N THR A 150 19.60 -13.79 -26.11
CA THR A 150 18.23 -14.09 -25.67
C THR A 150 17.22 -13.78 -26.79
N PRO A 151 16.36 -14.74 -27.19
CA PRO A 151 15.40 -14.52 -28.26
C PRO A 151 14.28 -13.56 -27.82
N VAL A 152 14.03 -12.52 -28.63
CA VAL A 152 12.92 -11.58 -28.45
C VAL A 152 11.64 -12.26 -28.99
N THR A 153 10.72 -12.62 -28.10
CA THR A 153 9.65 -13.59 -28.39
C THR A 153 8.27 -12.98 -28.71
N ASN A 154 8.05 -11.67 -28.56
CA ASN A 154 6.77 -11.05 -28.93
C ASN A 154 6.80 -9.52 -28.98
N ASN A 155 6.31 -8.91 -30.07
CA ASN A 155 6.32 -7.45 -30.28
C ASN A 155 5.08 -6.71 -29.70
N SER A 156 4.50 -7.21 -28.61
CA SER A 156 3.31 -6.63 -27.98
C SER A 156 3.68 -5.77 -26.76
N PHE A 157 3.00 -4.63 -26.57
CA PHE A 157 3.20 -3.74 -25.39
C PHE A 157 2.26 -4.12 -24.21
N VAL A 158 2.68 -3.89 -22.96
CA VAL A 158 1.89 -4.15 -21.73
C VAL A 158 1.06 -2.91 -21.33
N ASN A 159 -0.21 -3.07 -20.94
CA ASN A 159 -1.19 -1.98 -20.70
C ASN A 159 -1.42 -1.66 -19.18
N GLU A 160 -1.72 -0.40 -18.83
CA GLU A 160 -1.89 0.16 -17.46
C GLU A 160 -2.99 -0.53 -16.61
N LYS A 161 -4.00 -1.15 -17.23
CA LYS A 161 -5.11 -1.84 -16.51
C LYS A 161 -4.69 -3.12 -15.75
N GLY A 162 -3.42 -3.52 -15.79
CA GLY A 162 -2.88 -4.68 -15.05
C GLY A 162 -2.70 -4.46 -13.54
N PHE A 163 -2.90 -3.25 -13.03
CA PHE A 163 -2.56 -2.84 -11.67
C PHE A 163 -3.34 -3.56 -10.56
N LEU A 164 -4.68 -3.60 -10.63
CA LEU A 164 -5.50 -4.33 -9.64
C LEU A 164 -5.30 -5.85 -9.73
N LYS A 165 -4.99 -6.37 -10.93
CA LYS A 165 -4.71 -7.80 -11.11
C LYS A 165 -3.36 -8.22 -10.53
N ARG A 166 -2.42 -7.28 -10.36
CA ARG A 166 -1.12 -7.51 -9.69
C ARG A 166 -1.24 -7.54 -8.17
N ALA A 167 -1.93 -6.56 -7.57
CA ALA A 167 -2.16 -6.49 -6.13
C ALA A 167 -2.77 -7.77 -5.54
N PHE A 168 -3.67 -8.42 -6.29
CA PHE A 168 -4.35 -9.66 -5.89
C PHE A 168 -3.78 -10.93 -6.53
N ARG A 169 -2.59 -10.88 -7.15
CA ARG A 169 -2.02 -12.02 -7.88
C ARG A 169 -1.84 -13.27 -7.02
N ASN A 170 -1.62 -13.09 -5.72
CA ASN A 170 -1.38 -14.18 -4.77
C ASN A 170 -2.65 -14.65 -4.03
N GLY A 171 -3.81 -14.06 -4.31
CA GLY A 171 -5.07 -14.39 -3.64
C GLY A 171 -5.10 -14.05 -2.14
N ILE A 172 -6.22 -14.38 -1.49
CA ILE A 172 -6.39 -14.25 -0.04
C ILE A 172 -5.70 -15.43 0.64
N SER A 173 -4.93 -15.17 1.70
CA SER A 173 -4.25 -16.21 2.48
C SER A 173 -5.22 -17.27 3.01
N PRO A 174 -4.92 -18.56 2.86
CA PRO A 174 -5.71 -19.64 3.48
C PRO A 174 -5.86 -19.47 4.99
N ILE A 175 -4.86 -18.91 5.67
CA ILE A 175 -4.91 -18.64 7.11
C ILE A 175 -6.02 -17.66 7.45
N PHE A 176 -6.16 -16.60 6.66
CA PHE A 176 -7.21 -15.59 6.86
C PHE A 176 -8.60 -16.16 6.57
N ILE A 177 -8.72 -16.98 5.51
CA ILE A 177 -9.98 -17.69 5.20
C ILE A 177 -10.36 -18.62 6.36
N SER A 178 -9.42 -19.42 6.87
CA SER A 178 -9.65 -20.30 8.02
C SER A 178 -10.07 -19.52 9.26
N LEU A 179 -9.46 -18.36 9.50
CA LEU A 179 -9.82 -17.48 10.62
C LEU A 179 -11.27 -16.96 10.47
N ILE A 180 -11.66 -16.50 9.28
CA ILE A 180 -13.04 -16.07 9.00
C ILE A 180 -14.03 -17.23 9.22
N LEU A 181 -13.74 -18.40 8.67
CA LEU A 181 -14.61 -19.58 8.81
C LEU A 181 -14.74 -19.98 10.28
N PHE A 182 -13.66 -19.92 11.04
CA PHE A 182 -13.67 -20.15 12.48
C PHE A 182 -14.55 -19.12 13.21
N THR A 183 -14.37 -17.82 12.94
CA THR A 183 -15.19 -16.77 13.57
C THR A 183 -16.67 -16.94 13.23
N ILE A 184 -17.02 -17.26 11.98
CA ILE A 184 -18.40 -17.53 11.56
C ILE A 184 -18.96 -18.77 12.25
N ALA A 185 -18.17 -19.83 12.42
CA ALA A 185 -18.60 -21.02 13.15
C ALA A 185 -18.90 -20.71 14.63
N MET A 186 -18.06 -19.91 15.30
CA MET A 186 -18.30 -19.50 16.69
C MET A 186 -19.54 -18.60 16.81
N ALA A 187 -19.72 -17.67 15.85
CA ALA A 187 -20.93 -16.87 15.72
C ALA A 187 -22.19 -17.73 15.56
N ALA A 188 -22.13 -18.77 14.73
CA ALA A 188 -23.25 -19.68 14.51
C ALA A 188 -23.61 -20.50 15.76
N PHE A 189 -22.60 -20.99 16.51
CA PHE A 189 -22.86 -21.68 17.78
C PHE A 189 -23.52 -20.76 18.82
N LEU A 190 -23.06 -19.50 18.91
CA LEU A 190 -23.71 -18.50 19.74
C LEU A 190 -25.14 -18.23 19.27
N TRP A 191 -25.35 -17.97 17.98
CA TRP A 191 -26.67 -17.70 17.41
C TRP A 191 -27.68 -18.80 17.74
N LEU A 192 -27.27 -20.05 17.52
CA LEU A 192 -28.09 -21.25 17.76
C LEU A 192 -28.20 -21.64 19.25
N GLY A 193 -27.46 -20.97 20.14
CA GLY A 193 -27.42 -21.31 21.57
C GLY A 193 -26.85 -22.70 21.85
N ILE A 194 -25.93 -23.18 21.00
CA ILE A 194 -25.35 -24.52 21.10
C ILE A 194 -24.23 -24.53 22.12
N GLY A 195 -24.29 -25.49 23.06
CA GLY A 195 -23.22 -25.83 24.00
C GLY A 195 -23.41 -25.30 25.41
N ASN A 196 -22.84 -26.02 26.38
CA ASN A 196 -23.11 -25.83 27.82
C ASN A 196 -22.48 -24.56 28.40
N ASN A 197 -21.54 -23.92 27.69
CA ASN A 197 -20.86 -22.73 28.16
C ASN A 197 -20.74 -21.68 27.03
N PRO A 198 -21.75 -20.79 26.88
CA PRO A 198 -21.77 -19.80 25.79
C PRO A 198 -20.58 -18.83 25.85
N ARG A 199 -19.96 -18.67 27.03
CA ARG A 199 -18.80 -17.79 27.22
C ARG A 199 -17.60 -18.21 26.39
N VAL A 200 -17.36 -19.51 26.23
CA VAL A 200 -16.19 -20.01 25.46
C VAL A 200 -16.34 -19.63 23.99
N PHE A 201 -17.52 -19.86 23.40
CA PHE A 201 -17.79 -19.46 22.02
C PHE A 201 -17.77 -17.95 21.85
N MET A 202 -18.23 -17.19 22.85
CA MET A 202 -18.16 -15.73 22.85
C MET A 202 -16.72 -15.23 22.81
N ILE A 203 -15.85 -15.72 23.70
CA ILE A 203 -14.42 -15.36 23.71
C ILE A 203 -13.80 -15.69 22.35
N ALA A 204 -14.03 -16.90 21.84
CA ALA A 204 -13.49 -17.33 20.55
C ALA A 204 -13.98 -16.47 19.37
N PHE A 205 -15.27 -16.09 19.37
CA PHE A 205 -15.85 -15.19 18.37
C PHE A 205 -15.21 -13.79 18.43
N ILE A 206 -15.14 -13.17 19.62
CA ILE A 206 -14.57 -11.83 19.81
C ILE A 206 -13.10 -11.83 19.40
N MET A 207 -12.34 -12.82 19.85
CA MET A 207 -10.92 -12.98 19.53
C MET A 207 -10.70 -13.13 18.02
N GLY A 208 -11.45 -14.02 17.37
CA GLY A 208 -11.37 -14.20 15.92
C GLY A 208 -11.76 -12.92 15.16
N GLY A 209 -12.88 -12.30 15.54
CA GLY A 209 -13.34 -11.05 14.94
C GLY A 209 -12.36 -9.90 15.12
N TRP A 210 -11.72 -9.81 16.29
CA TRP A 210 -10.68 -8.82 16.57
C TRP A 210 -9.45 -9.04 15.67
N ILE A 211 -8.94 -10.26 15.57
CA ILE A 211 -7.79 -10.58 14.70
C ILE A 211 -8.12 -10.31 13.23
N VAL A 212 -9.34 -10.64 12.79
CA VAL A 212 -9.81 -10.30 11.44
C VAL A 212 -9.81 -8.78 11.23
N SER A 213 -10.30 -8.01 12.21
CA SER A 213 -10.32 -6.55 12.10
C SER A 213 -8.93 -5.93 12.02
N VAL A 214 -7.97 -6.39 12.85
CA VAL A 214 -6.57 -5.96 12.78
C VAL A 214 -5.96 -6.33 11.44
N ALA A 215 -6.22 -7.54 10.93
CA ALA A 215 -5.69 -7.93 9.62
C ALA A 215 -6.23 -7.08 8.47
N LEU A 216 -7.50 -6.66 8.54
CA LEU A 216 -8.12 -5.73 7.60
C LEU A 216 -7.58 -4.30 7.75
N HIS A 217 -7.29 -3.87 8.97
CA HIS A 217 -6.68 -2.58 9.29
C HIS A 217 -5.29 -2.45 8.62
N GLU A 218 -4.40 -3.41 8.88
CA GLU A 218 -3.06 -3.44 8.30
C GLU A 218 -3.11 -3.60 6.77
N PHE A 219 -4.07 -4.38 6.25
CA PHE A 219 -4.31 -4.48 4.81
C PHE A 219 -4.77 -3.15 4.22
N GLY A 220 -5.59 -2.38 4.92
CA GLY A 220 -6.02 -1.04 4.52
C GLY A 220 -4.82 -0.11 4.30
N HIS A 221 -3.90 -0.06 5.27
CA HIS A 221 -2.64 0.69 5.13
C HIS A 221 -1.82 0.24 3.93
N ALA A 222 -1.61 -1.07 3.78
CA ALA A 222 -0.84 -1.64 2.67
C ALA A 222 -1.49 -1.34 1.31
N LEU A 223 -2.82 -1.44 1.20
CA LEU A 223 -3.55 -1.15 -0.02
C LEU A 223 -3.45 0.33 -0.40
N ALA A 224 -3.63 1.23 0.57
CA ALA A 224 -3.47 2.66 0.35
C ALA A 224 -2.03 3.04 -0.02
N ALA A 225 -1.03 2.37 0.57
CA ALA A 225 0.38 2.57 0.25
C ALA A 225 0.70 2.11 -1.16
N PHE A 226 0.19 0.93 -1.56
CA PHE A 226 0.31 0.42 -2.92
C PHE A 226 -0.32 1.38 -3.94
N TRP A 227 -1.51 1.89 -3.67
CA TRP A 227 -2.15 2.93 -4.51
C TRP A 227 -1.37 4.24 -4.53
N GLY A 228 -0.73 4.58 -3.42
CA GLY A 228 0.13 5.75 -3.28
C GLY A 228 1.47 5.64 -3.99
N GLY A 229 1.89 4.43 -4.41
CA GLY A 229 3.13 4.18 -5.16
C GLY A 229 4.17 3.30 -4.46
N ASP A 230 3.90 2.85 -3.23
CA ASP A 230 4.77 1.89 -2.53
C ASP A 230 4.43 0.45 -2.94
N GLU A 231 5.06 -0.02 -4.03
CA GLU A 231 4.88 -1.40 -4.51
C GLU A 231 5.60 -2.44 -3.61
N SER A 232 6.44 -2.03 -2.65
CA SER A 232 7.17 -2.94 -1.76
C SER A 232 6.26 -3.71 -0.79
N VAL A 233 5.06 -3.18 -0.50
CA VAL A 233 4.05 -3.85 0.33
C VAL A 233 3.50 -5.12 -0.31
N GLU A 234 3.50 -5.20 -1.65
CA GLU A 234 3.12 -6.41 -2.36
C GLU A 234 4.18 -7.51 -2.15
N GLU A 235 5.46 -7.14 -2.25
CA GLU A 235 6.61 -8.05 -2.12
C GLU A 235 6.71 -8.65 -0.72
N LYS A 236 6.44 -7.82 0.31
CA LYS A 236 6.37 -8.25 1.71
C LYS A 236 5.14 -9.13 1.99
N GLY A 237 4.23 -9.26 1.03
CA GLY A 237 3.03 -10.08 1.13
C GLY A 237 1.93 -9.47 1.99
N TYR A 238 1.99 -8.16 2.28
CA TYR A 238 0.99 -7.46 3.10
C TYR A 238 -0.39 -7.41 2.42
N LEU A 239 -0.42 -7.47 1.08
CA LEU A 239 -1.66 -7.54 0.31
C LEU A 239 -2.33 -8.94 0.30
N THR A 240 -1.78 -9.93 1.02
CA THR A 240 -2.36 -11.29 1.09
C THR A 240 -3.32 -11.50 2.27
N LEU A 241 -3.60 -10.46 3.06
CA LEU A 241 -4.41 -10.53 4.29
C LEU A 241 -3.87 -11.54 5.33
N ASN A 242 -2.60 -11.92 5.25
CA ASN A 242 -2.02 -12.89 6.19
C ASN A 242 -1.56 -12.18 7.47
N PRO A 243 -2.21 -12.41 8.64
CA PRO A 243 -1.84 -11.76 9.89
C PRO A 243 -0.40 -12.02 10.33
N LEU A 244 0.15 -13.18 9.94
CA LEU A 244 1.51 -13.60 10.31
C LEU A 244 2.60 -12.94 9.47
N LYS A 245 2.24 -12.30 8.34
CA LYS A 245 3.21 -11.64 7.47
C LYS A 245 3.47 -10.20 7.87
N TYR A 246 2.62 -9.59 8.72
CA TYR A 246 2.83 -8.23 9.18
C TYR A 246 4.09 -8.11 10.03
N SER A 247 4.69 -6.92 10.02
CA SER A 247 6.04 -6.57 10.50
C SER A 247 6.48 -7.26 11.79
N ASN A 248 5.61 -7.33 12.79
CA ASN A 248 5.88 -8.04 14.03
C ASN A 248 4.60 -8.72 14.54
N PRO A 249 4.40 -10.03 14.29
CA PRO A 249 3.21 -10.76 14.72
C PRO A 249 3.00 -10.75 16.23
N PHE A 250 4.08 -10.63 17.03
CA PHE A 250 3.98 -10.51 18.48
C PHE A 250 3.33 -9.19 18.88
N LEU A 251 3.81 -8.07 18.35
CA LEU A 251 3.22 -6.76 18.62
C LEU A 251 1.85 -6.59 17.93
N SER A 252 1.62 -7.28 16.80
CA SER A 252 0.40 -7.11 15.99
C SER A 252 -0.77 -7.98 16.40
N ILE A 253 -0.51 -9.09 17.09
CA ILE A 253 -1.54 -10.06 17.44
C ILE A 253 -1.48 -10.35 18.93
N ILE A 254 -0.32 -10.75 19.44
CA ILE A 254 -0.18 -11.22 20.83
C ILE A 254 -0.44 -10.08 21.82
N LEU A 255 0.14 -8.90 21.60
CA LEU A 255 -0.04 -7.77 22.51
C LEU A 255 -1.50 -7.26 22.54
N PRO A 256 -2.18 -6.99 21.41
CA PRO A 256 -3.60 -6.64 21.40
C PRO A 256 -4.50 -7.69 22.07
N VAL A 257 -4.20 -8.96 21.85
CA VAL A 257 -4.93 -10.08 22.48
C VAL A 257 -4.71 -10.12 23.99
N LEU A 258 -3.49 -9.92 24.45
CA LEU A 258 -3.17 -9.96 25.88
C LEU A 258 -3.90 -8.83 26.64
N PHE A 259 -3.90 -7.62 26.07
CA PHE A 259 -4.66 -6.50 26.64
C PHE A 259 -6.17 -6.70 26.57
N LEU A 260 -6.66 -7.30 25.48
CA LEU A 260 -8.05 -7.67 25.36
C LEU A 260 -8.45 -8.64 26.48
N LEU A 261 -7.61 -9.64 26.76
CA LEU A 261 -7.85 -10.62 27.83
C LEU A 261 -7.69 -10.05 29.25
N MET A 262 -6.81 -9.05 29.45
CA MET A 262 -6.56 -8.46 30.78
C MET A 262 -7.55 -7.35 31.17
N GLY A 263 -8.10 -6.61 30.19
CA GLY A 263 -8.94 -5.44 30.48
C GLY A 263 -10.11 -5.22 29.53
N GLY A 264 -10.33 -6.11 28.56
CA GLY A 264 -11.44 -5.97 27.60
C GLY A 264 -11.22 -4.88 26.55
N ILE A 265 -9.96 -4.53 26.25
CA ILE A 265 -9.61 -3.45 25.32
C ILE A 265 -8.60 -3.98 24.31
N GLY A 266 -8.92 -3.87 23.02
CA GLY A 266 -8.00 -4.24 21.96
C GLY A 266 -7.10 -3.07 21.56
N PHE A 267 -5.79 -3.28 21.53
CA PHE A 267 -4.81 -2.29 21.08
C PHE A 267 -4.54 -2.36 19.56
N PRO A 268 -4.06 -1.27 18.94
CA PRO A 268 -3.59 -1.30 17.56
C PRO A 268 -2.44 -2.31 17.39
N GLY A 269 -2.42 -2.98 16.23
CA GLY A 269 -1.37 -3.92 15.87
C GLY A 269 -0.03 -3.25 15.57
N GLY A 270 1.00 -4.06 15.34
CA GLY A 270 2.32 -3.60 14.92
C GLY A 270 2.27 -3.16 13.47
N ALA A 271 2.72 -1.92 13.25
CA ALA A 271 2.58 -1.22 11.99
C ALA A 271 3.22 -1.92 10.79
N VAL A 272 2.52 -1.98 9.67
CA VAL A 272 3.12 -2.29 8.35
C VAL A 272 4.31 -1.37 8.05
N TYR A 273 5.43 -1.94 7.57
CA TYR A 273 6.57 -1.13 7.10
C TYR A 273 6.29 -0.55 5.71
N ILE A 274 5.92 0.73 5.69
CA ILE A 274 5.59 1.48 4.47
C ILE A 274 6.76 2.38 4.07
N ASN A 275 7.13 2.34 2.80
CA ASN A 275 8.12 3.24 2.23
C ASN A 275 7.47 4.60 1.92
N ILE A 276 7.50 5.50 2.90
CA ILE A 276 6.95 6.86 2.78
C ILE A 276 7.60 7.71 1.67
N TYR A 277 8.79 7.33 1.18
CA TYR A 277 9.50 8.00 0.09
C TYR A 277 9.03 7.54 -1.29
N ALA A 278 8.40 6.36 -1.39
CA ALA A 278 7.80 5.87 -2.62
C ALA A 278 6.41 6.49 -2.90
N LEU A 279 5.82 7.15 -1.90
CA LEU A 279 4.49 7.74 -2.03
C LEU A 279 4.53 9.02 -2.88
N ARG A 280 3.66 9.08 -3.89
CA ARG A 280 3.63 10.14 -4.93
C ARG A 280 3.38 11.55 -4.40
N LYS A 281 2.65 11.68 -3.28
CA LYS A 281 2.27 12.96 -2.68
C LYS A 281 2.13 12.84 -1.16
N PRO A 282 2.32 13.95 -0.41
CA PRO A 282 2.04 14.00 1.03
C PRO A 282 0.62 13.54 1.38
N THR A 283 -0.38 13.84 0.55
CA THR A 283 -1.77 13.38 0.75
C THR A 283 -1.90 11.87 0.81
N TYR A 284 -1.04 11.12 0.12
CA TYR A 284 -1.05 9.66 0.20
C TYR A 284 -0.53 9.14 1.54
N ARG A 285 0.34 9.89 2.24
CA ARG A 285 0.76 9.54 3.61
C ARG A 285 -0.43 9.63 4.56
N SER A 286 -1.21 10.70 4.47
CA SER A 286 -2.44 10.84 5.27
C SER A 286 -3.49 9.79 4.90
N LEU A 287 -3.68 9.49 3.60
CA LEU A 287 -4.60 8.43 3.16
C LEU A 287 -4.17 7.06 3.67
N VAL A 288 -2.86 6.77 3.67
CA VAL A 288 -2.31 5.55 4.25
C VAL A 288 -2.70 5.45 5.71
N SER A 289 -2.41 6.46 6.53
CA SER A 289 -2.78 6.43 7.96
C SER A 289 -4.30 6.37 8.18
N MET A 290 -5.10 7.00 7.33
CA MET A 290 -6.57 6.95 7.44
C MET A 290 -7.17 5.59 7.04
N ALA A 291 -6.49 4.81 6.20
CA ALA A 291 -7.06 3.59 5.62
C ALA A 291 -7.31 2.48 6.65
N GLY A 292 -6.45 2.33 7.66
CA GLY A 292 -6.64 1.38 8.76
C GLY A 292 -7.89 1.70 9.59
N PRO A 293 -8.01 2.91 10.18
CA PRO A 293 -9.20 3.33 10.92
C PRO A 293 -10.49 3.25 10.09
N LEU A 294 -10.41 3.52 8.78
CA LEU A 294 -11.54 3.37 7.87
C LEU A 294 -11.98 1.91 7.73
N ALA A 295 -11.05 0.95 7.69
CA ALA A 295 -11.39 -0.47 7.69
C ALA A 295 -12.12 -0.87 8.98
N ASN A 296 -11.63 -0.42 10.15
CA ASN A 296 -12.31 -0.66 11.42
C ASN A 296 -13.69 0.00 11.46
N LEU A 297 -13.84 1.20 10.89
CA LEU A 297 -15.13 1.90 10.79
C LEU A 297 -16.15 1.11 9.98
N ILE A 298 -15.73 0.53 8.85
CA ILE A 298 -16.61 -0.33 8.04
C ILE A 298 -17.08 -1.53 8.87
N ILE A 299 -16.18 -2.19 9.60
CA ILE A 299 -16.52 -3.32 10.47
C ILE A 299 -17.46 -2.88 11.59
N ALA A 300 -17.19 -1.75 12.25
CA ALA A 300 -18.04 -1.19 13.29
C ALA A 300 -19.46 -0.95 12.77
N ILE A 301 -19.61 -0.32 11.59
CA ILE A 301 -20.91 -0.08 10.96
C ILE A 301 -21.67 -1.40 10.75
N LEU A 302 -20.99 -2.44 10.25
CA LEU A 302 -21.61 -3.75 10.02
C LEU A 302 -22.07 -4.41 11.33
N LEU A 303 -21.29 -4.28 12.42
CA LEU A 303 -21.64 -4.84 13.73
C LEU A 303 -22.72 -4.03 14.46
N ILE A 304 -22.81 -2.72 14.22
CA ILE A 304 -23.83 -1.83 14.81
C ILE A 304 -25.16 -1.92 14.08
N ALA A 305 -25.15 -2.22 12.77
CA ALA A 305 -26.35 -2.26 11.94
C ALA A 305 -27.52 -3.08 12.52
N PRO A 306 -27.32 -4.27 13.12
CA PRO A 306 -28.37 -5.03 13.80
C PRO A 306 -29.08 -4.25 14.93
N PHE A 307 -28.35 -3.43 15.69
CA PHE A 307 -28.88 -2.66 16.82
C PHE A 307 -29.52 -1.34 16.40
N LYS A 308 -29.15 -0.80 15.24
CA LYS A 308 -29.61 0.50 14.76
C LYS A 308 -30.82 0.42 13.83
N TYR A 309 -30.83 -0.55 12.93
CA TYR A 309 -31.79 -0.59 11.82
C TYR A 309 -32.87 -1.66 11.96
N PHE A 310 -32.66 -2.66 12.83
CA PHE A 310 -33.65 -3.71 13.05
C PHE A 310 -34.37 -3.48 14.37
N PRO A 311 -35.71 -3.57 14.39
CA PRO A 311 -36.44 -3.40 15.62
C PRO A 311 -36.12 -4.55 16.57
N PHE A 312 -35.94 -4.21 17.84
CA PHE A 312 -35.47 -5.09 18.90
C PHE A 312 -36.19 -6.45 18.90
N TYR A 313 -37.53 -6.49 18.84
CA TYR A 313 -38.28 -7.74 18.86
C TYR A 313 -37.94 -8.71 17.70
N LEU A 314 -37.59 -8.20 16.50
CA LEU A 314 -37.23 -9.05 15.36
C LEU A 314 -35.86 -9.70 15.56
N VAL A 315 -34.89 -8.97 16.08
CA VAL A 315 -33.55 -9.50 16.28
C VAL A 315 -33.56 -10.58 17.36
N PHE A 316 -34.23 -10.32 18.49
CA PHE A 316 -34.23 -11.19 19.67
C PHE A 316 -35.04 -12.47 19.49
N SER A 317 -36.01 -12.49 18.57
CA SER A 317 -36.84 -13.68 18.34
C SER A 317 -36.10 -14.81 17.61
N PHE A 318 -34.98 -14.51 16.92
CA PHE A 318 -34.27 -15.47 16.07
C PHE A 318 -32.85 -15.79 16.55
N THR A 319 -32.37 -15.19 17.64
CA THR A 319 -30.98 -15.33 18.11
C THR A 319 -30.92 -15.50 19.63
N SER A 320 -29.79 -16.04 20.12
CA SER A 320 -29.50 -16.03 21.56
C SER A 320 -29.06 -14.65 22.06
N GLU A 321 -29.31 -14.38 23.34
CA GLU A 321 -28.85 -13.17 24.02
C GLU A 321 -27.31 -13.10 24.08
N SER A 322 -26.63 -14.24 24.25
CA SER A 322 -25.17 -14.32 24.27
C SER A 322 -24.55 -13.88 22.95
N PHE A 323 -25.19 -14.18 21.82
CA PHE A 323 -24.73 -13.72 20.51
C PHE A 323 -24.78 -12.19 20.39
N LEU A 324 -25.85 -11.57 20.88
CA LEU A 324 -26.01 -10.11 20.84
C LEU A 324 -25.00 -9.40 21.74
N LYS A 325 -24.77 -9.93 22.94
CA LYS A 325 -23.68 -9.49 23.83
C LYS A 325 -22.32 -9.56 23.15
N ALA A 326 -22.06 -10.66 22.42
CA ALA A 326 -20.79 -10.87 21.71
C ALA A 326 -20.58 -9.84 20.57
N ILE A 327 -21.58 -9.64 19.71
CA ILE A 327 -21.51 -8.66 18.62
C ILE A 327 -21.40 -7.24 19.17
N ALA A 328 -22.23 -6.89 20.16
CA ALA A 328 -22.23 -5.56 20.73
C ALA A 328 -20.89 -5.20 21.36
N PHE A 329 -20.29 -6.15 22.09
CA PHE A 329 -18.97 -5.95 22.67
C PHE A 329 -17.89 -5.86 21.60
N LEU A 330 -17.92 -6.71 20.55
CA LEU A 330 -16.98 -6.57 19.43
C LEU A 330 -17.15 -5.22 18.70
N ALA A 331 -18.38 -4.71 18.55
CA ALA A 331 -18.63 -3.39 17.98
C ALA A 331 -18.03 -2.27 18.85
N PHE A 332 -18.22 -2.35 20.17
CA PHE A 332 -17.62 -1.44 21.13
C PHE A 332 -16.08 -1.44 21.06
N LEU A 333 -15.48 -2.62 20.90
CA LEU A 333 -14.03 -2.75 20.68
C LEU A 333 -13.60 -2.02 19.39
N GLN A 334 -14.36 -2.12 18.29
CA GLN A 334 -14.05 -1.39 17.06
C GLN A 334 -14.16 0.13 17.24
N ILE A 335 -15.20 0.62 17.92
CA ILE A 335 -15.34 2.05 18.24
C ILE A 335 -14.14 2.53 19.05
N THR A 336 -13.73 1.75 20.05
CA THR A 336 -12.55 2.05 20.89
C THR A 336 -11.28 2.10 20.03
N ALA A 337 -11.08 1.11 19.16
CA ALA A 337 -9.94 1.04 18.25
C ALA A 337 -9.86 2.24 17.31
N ILE A 338 -10.99 2.66 16.74
CA ILE A 338 -11.06 3.83 15.86
C ILE A 338 -10.70 5.09 16.64
N THR A 339 -11.31 5.30 17.80
CA THR A 339 -11.05 6.50 18.60
C THR A 339 -9.59 6.58 19.04
N ILE A 340 -9.01 5.47 19.52
CA ILE A 340 -7.58 5.42 19.88
C ILE A 340 -6.72 5.74 18.66
N ASN A 341 -6.93 5.06 17.53
CA ASN A 341 -6.08 5.26 16.35
C ASN A 341 -6.21 6.68 15.78
N LEU A 342 -7.33 7.37 15.95
CA LEU A 342 -7.50 8.76 15.52
C LEU A 342 -6.91 9.80 16.49
N LEU A 343 -6.41 9.39 17.67
CA LEU A 343 -5.71 10.32 18.55
C LEU A 343 -4.44 10.85 17.88
N PRO A 344 -4.13 12.15 18.00
CA PRO A 344 -2.94 12.76 17.41
C PRO A 344 -1.67 12.48 18.24
N ILE A 345 -1.47 11.22 18.65
CA ILE A 345 -0.31 10.77 19.43
C ILE A 345 0.73 10.16 18.47
N PRO A 346 2.02 10.57 18.54
CA PRO A 346 3.06 10.00 17.70
C PRO A 346 3.12 8.47 17.80
N GLY A 347 3.00 7.81 16.64
CA GLY A 347 2.93 6.36 16.55
C GLY A 347 1.53 5.78 16.28
N LEU A 348 0.48 6.59 16.43
CA LEU A 348 -0.89 6.25 16.01
C LEU A 348 -1.23 6.90 14.66
N ASP A 349 -2.27 6.38 14.01
CA ASP A 349 -2.70 6.81 12.68
C ASP A 349 -3.15 8.27 12.62
N GLY A 350 -3.81 8.78 13.65
CA GLY A 350 -4.31 10.14 13.75
C GLY A 350 -3.17 11.15 13.65
N PHE A 351 -2.02 10.83 14.25
CA PHE A 351 -0.81 11.63 14.04
C PHE A 351 -0.30 11.52 12.60
N GLY A 352 -0.26 10.33 12.02
CA GLY A 352 0.17 10.11 10.63
C GLY A 352 -0.73 10.80 9.57
N ILE A 353 -2.00 11.04 9.89
CA ILE A 353 -2.91 11.87 9.06
C ILE A 353 -2.41 13.32 9.01
N LEU A 354 -1.96 13.86 10.15
CA LEU A 354 -1.54 15.26 10.31
C LEU A 354 -0.07 15.48 9.94
N GLU A 355 0.79 14.48 10.18
CA GLU A 355 2.25 14.52 10.04
C GLU A 355 2.74 15.19 8.74
N PRO A 356 2.16 14.93 7.54
CA PRO A 356 2.66 15.52 6.30
C PRO A 356 2.44 17.04 6.18
N TYR A 357 1.62 17.62 7.06
CA TYR A 357 1.28 19.05 7.08
C TYR A 357 1.91 19.80 8.25
N LEU A 358 2.64 19.11 9.13
CA LEU A 358 3.28 19.71 10.29
C LEU A 358 4.66 20.31 9.92
N PRO A 359 5.07 21.40 10.61
CA PRO A 359 6.44 21.90 10.56
C PRO A 359 7.48 20.83 10.89
N PRO A 360 8.65 20.82 10.22
CA PRO A 360 9.71 19.82 10.44
C PRO A 360 10.15 19.68 11.90
N GLU A 361 10.12 20.77 12.68
CA GLU A 361 10.50 20.78 14.09
C GLU A 361 9.53 19.94 14.94
N LEU A 362 8.22 20.05 14.67
CA LEU A 362 7.20 19.26 15.34
C LEU A 362 7.28 17.79 14.95
N VAL A 363 7.59 17.49 13.69
CA VAL A 363 7.83 16.11 13.24
C VAL A 363 9.06 15.52 13.94
N GLY A 364 10.15 16.26 14.03
CA GLY A 364 11.36 15.83 14.74
C GLY A 364 11.12 15.55 16.23
N PHE A 365 10.39 16.43 16.91
CA PHE A 365 9.97 16.22 18.29
C PHE A 365 9.03 15.01 18.43
N ALA A 366 8.05 14.87 17.55
CA ALA A 366 7.13 13.73 17.57
C ALA A 366 7.89 12.40 17.39
N GLN A 367 8.90 12.36 16.52
CA GLN A 367 9.73 11.17 16.32
C GLN A 367 10.55 10.80 17.56
N SER A 368 11.02 11.79 18.35
CA SER A 368 11.72 11.51 19.61
C SER A 368 10.80 11.00 20.72
N VAL A 369 9.52 11.41 20.71
CA VAL A 369 8.49 10.97 21.66
C VAL A 369 7.84 9.64 21.25
N ARG A 370 7.87 9.26 19.96
CA ARG A 370 7.24 8.05 19.41
C ARG A 370 7.52 6.75 20.20
N PRO A 371 8.73 6.46 20.70
CA PRO A 371 8.98 5.27 21.53
C PRO A 371 8.17 5.24 22.84
N PHE A 372 7.82 6.42 23.38
CA PHE A 372 6.99 6.56 24.58
C PHE A 372 5.49 6.58 24.27
N GLY A 373 5.08 6.60 22.99
CA GLY A 373 3.67 6.69 22.59
C GLY A 373 2.79 5.60 23.23
N PHE A 374 3.33 4.37 23.33
CA PHE A 374 2.64 3.27 24.02
C PHE A 374 2.44 3.53 25.51
N MET A 375 3.45 4.06 26.20
CA MET A 375 3.36 4.41 27.62
C MET A 375 2.35 5.54 27.85
N ILE A 376 2.35 6.57 26.98
CA ILE A 376 1.38 7.66 27.02
C ILE A 376 -0.04 7.11 26.86
N LEU A 377 -0.26 6.21 25.90
CA LEU A 377 -1.56 5.60 25.67
C LEU A 377 -2.00 4.73 26.86
N TYR A 378 -1.09 3.94 27.45
CA TYR A 378 -1.39 3.18 28.66
C TYR A 378 -1.82 4.07 29.82
N LEU A 379 -1.07 5.16 30.09
CA LEU A 379 -1.42 6.12 31.13
C LEU A 379 -2.75 6.82 30.86
N LEU A 380 -3.06 7.11 29.59
CA LEU A 380 -4.30 7.76 29.21
C LEU A 380 -5.52 6.84 29.37
N VAL A 381 -5.37 5.53 29.12
CA VAL A 381 -6.48 4.59 29.02
C VAL A 381 -6.70 3.77 30.30
N PHE A 382 -5.64 3.39 31.01
CA PHE A 382 -5.70 2.42 32.11
C PHE A 382 -5.42 3.01 33.49
N VAL A 383 -4.85 4.22 33.57
CA VAL A 383 -4.61 4.86 34.86
C VAL A 383 -5.80 5.71 35.23
N ASP A 384 -6.40 5.38 36.38
CA ASP A 384 -7.50 6.12 36.98
C ASP A 384 -7.13 7.60 37.11
N SER A 385 -7.73 8.41 36.25
CA SER A 385 -7.45 9.83 36.12
C SER A 385 -8.63 10.52 35.44
N PRO A 386 -8.84 11.83 35.67
CA PRO A 386 -9.91 12.57 35.00
C PRO A 386 -9.82 12.49 33.46
N ILE A 387 -8.61 12.36 32.92
CA ILE A 387 -8.38 12.22 31.47
C ILE A 387 -8.87 10.85 30.97
N SER A 388 -8.57 9.78 31.71
CA SER A 388 -9.09 8.43 31.41
C SER A 388 -10.61 8.40 31.48
N ASP A 389 -11.20 9.01 32.52
CA ASP A 389 -12.66 9.10 32.67
C ASP A 389 -13.31 9.85 31.50
N MET A 390 -12.72 10.98 31.09
CA MET A 390 -13.16 11.73 29.91
C MET A 390 -13.05 10.90 28.63
N PHE A 391 -11.96 10.17 28.46
CA PHE A 391 -11.77 9.28 27.32
C PHE A 391 -12.85 8.19 27.28
N TRP A 392 -13.05 7.43 28.36
CA TRP A 392 -14.07 6.38 28.41
C TRP A 392 -15.49 6.93 28.27
N SER A 393 -15.78 8.07 28.92
CA SER A 393 -17.07 8.76 28.77
C SER A 393 -17.34 9.15 27.32
N SER A 394 -16.30 9.59 26.58
CA SER A 394 -16.43 9.90 25.15
C SER A 394 -16.76 8.66 24.32
N ILE A 395 -16.13 7.51 24.59
CA ILE A 395 -16.43 6.24 23.90
C ILE A 395 -17.87 5.82 24.17
N TRP A 396 -18.32 5.87 25.42
CA TRP A 396 -19.70 5.52 25.78
C TRP A 396 -20.72 6.48 25.17
N THR A 397 -20.38 7.77 25.10
CA THR A 397 -21.22 8.79 24.43
C THR A 397 -21.32 8.55 22.93
N ILE A 398 -20.21 8.21 22.26
CA ILE A 398 -20.21 7.85 20.84
C ILE A 398 -21.05 6.58 20.63
N THR A 399 -20.87 5.57 21.48
CA THR A 399 -21.60 4.30 21.42
C THR A 399 -23.10 4.52 21.57
N SER A 400 -23.52 5.31 22.57
CA SER A 400 -24.93 5.63 22.82
C SER A 400 -25.56 6.46 21.70
N PHE A 401 -24.80 7.40 21.12
CA PHE A 401 -25.23 8.18 19.97
C PHE A 401 -25.42 7.31 18.71
N LEU A 402 -24.54 6.33 18.49
CA LEU A 402 -24.62 5.45 17.31
C LEU A 402 -25.80 4.48 17.41
N ALA A 403 -25.97 3.84 18.57
CA ALA A 403 -27.07 2.93 18.88
C ALA A 403 -27.24 2.82 20.42
N PRO A 404 -28.31 3.39 21.02
CA PRO A 404 -28.50 3.39 22.48
C PRO A 404 -28.50 2.00 23.11
N ASP A 405 -29.19 1.03 22.48
CA ASP A 405 -29.30 -0.34 22.99
C ASP A 405 -27.95 -1.07 23.02
N LEU A 406 -27.03 -0.69 22.13
CA LEU A 406 -25.68 -1.27 22.04
C LEU A 406 -24.92 -1.12 23.36
N VAL A 407 -25.15 -0.03 24.10
CA VAL A 407 -24.47 0.26 25.38
C VAL A 407 -24.73 -0.84 26.41
N TYR A 408 -25.98 -1.28 26.52
CA TYR A 408 -26.35 -2.33 27.47
C TYR A 408 -25.68 -3.67 27.08
N TYR A 409 -25.82 -4.10 25.81
CA TYR A 409 -25.26 -5.37 25.36
C TYR A 409 -23.73 -5.38 25.33
N ALA A 410 -23.08 -4.25 25.04
CA ALA A 410 -21.64 -4.13 25.10
C ALA A 410 -21.12 -4.25 26.54
N ASN A 411 -21.79 -3.61 27.51
CA ASN A 411 -21.45 -3.75 28.93
C ASN A 411 -21.64 -5.19 29.43
N GLU A 412 -22.78 -5.80 29.11
CA GLU A 412 -23.05 -7.19 29.48
C GLU A 412 -22.11 -8.18 28.79
N GLY A 413 -21.72 -7.90 27.53
CA GLY A 413 -20.71 -8.65 26.81
C GLY A 413 -19.33 -8.54 27.42
N LEU A 414 -18.92 -7.34 27.85
CA LEU A 414 -17.67 -7.11 28.59
C LEU A 414 -17.65 -7.90 29.91
N ARG A 415 -18.73 -7.84 30.70
CA ARG A 415 -18.85 -8.59 31.97
C ARG A 415 -18.75 -10.09 31.73
N LEU A 416 -19.51 -10.61 30.77
CA LEU A 416 -19.47 -12.02 30.41
C LEU A 416 -18.07 -12.43 29.88
N PHE A 417 -17.36 -11.53 29.20
CA PHE A 417 -16.02 -11.80 28.68
C PHE A 417 -15.01 -11.92 29.82
N LEU A 418 -15.03 -10.97 30.76
CA LEU A 418 -14.11 -10.89 31.90
C LEU A 418 -14.50 -11.73 33.13
N ASN A 419 -15.68 -12.37 33.14
CA ASN A 419 -16.24 -13.07 34.30
C ASN A 419 -16.57 -12.16 35.51
N LEU A 420 -17.05 -10.96 35.24
CA LEU A 420 -17.36 -9.96 36.27
C LEU A 420 -18.81 -10.02 36.75
#